data_AF-A0AB35NJD8-F1
#
_entry.id   AF-A0AB35NJD8-F1
#
_cell.length_a   1.000
_cell.length_b   1.000
_cell.length_c   1.000
_cell.angle_alpha   90.00
_cell.angle_beta   90.00
_cell.angle_gamma   90.00
#
_symmetry.space_group_name_H-M   'P 1'
#
loop_
_entity.id
_entity.type
_entity.pdbx_description
1 polymer ?
#
loop_
_entity_poly.entity_id
_entity_poly.type
_entity_poly.pdbx_seq_one_letter_code
_entity_poly.pdbx_strand_id
1 'polypeptide(L)'
;MRTLQLLGFMLAIAGFILGYVMLAPIDGETSEASAGGAGIGIIFMVLPMLGWSALMLVPSSFALFNNAVRQRNYFKGHFWLNLWRLNLVISAVYIAVVLYVAYLWFKISFGT
;
A
#
# COMPACT_ATOMS: atom_id res chain seq x y z
N MET A 1 9.90 -11.37 10.17
CA MET A 1 8.94 -10.24 10.28
C MET A 1 9.57 -8.87 10.05
N ARG A 2 10.72 -8.54 10.67
CA ARG A 2 11.40 -7.23 10.50
C ARG A 2 11.62 -6.84 9.03
N THR A 3 12.14 -7.76 8.23
CA THR A 3 12.41 -7.54 6.80
C THR A 3 11.13 -7.21 6.02
N LEU A 4 10.02 -7.92 6.29
CA LEU A 4 8.73 -7.65 5.63
C LEU A 4 8.18 -6.27 6.01
N GLN A 5 8.27 -5.90 7.29
CA GLN A 5 7.84 -4.59 7.77
C GLN A 5 8.67 -3.45 7.15
N LEU A 6 9.99 -3.65 7.00
CA LEU A 6 10.86 -2.63 6.43
C LEU A 6 10.72 -2.54 4.90
N LEU A 7 10.79 -3.67 4.19
CA LEU A 7 10.64 -3.71 2.73
C LEU A 7 9.25 -3.25 2.29
N GLY A 8 8.20 -3.72 2.97
CA GLY A 8 6.83 -3.28 2.70
C GLY A 8 6.68 -1.78 2.90
N PHE A 9 7.27 -1.21 3.96
CA PHE A 9 7.24 0.23 4.20
C PHE A 9 8.00 1.01 3.11
N MET A 10 9.21 0.58 2.74
CA MET A 10 9.97 1.22 1.66
C MET A 10 9.24 1.16 0.32
N LEU A 11 8.59 0.03 0.00
CA LEU A 11 7.76 -0.10 -1.20
C LEU A 11 6.53 0.81 -1.16
N ALA A 12 5.89 0.97 0.01
CA ALA A 12 4.77 1.91 0.15
C ALA A 12 5.24 3.35 -0.15
N ILE A 13 6.33 3.80 0.47
CA ILE A 13 6.89 5.13 0.22
C ILE A 13 7.25 5.30 -1.25
N ALA A 14 8.01 4.35 -1.82
CA ALA A 14 8.45 4.43 -3.21
C ALA A 14 7.24 4.44 -4.18
N GLY A 15 6.21 3.64 -3.90
CA GLY A 15 4.97 3.62 -4.68
C GLY A 15 4.22 4.95 -4.61
N PHE A 16 4.10 5.57 -3.43
CA PHE A 16 3.47 6.88 -3.29
C PHE A 16 4.26 7.99 -3.99
N ILE A 17 5.59 8.01 -3.85
CA ILE A 17 6.45 8.98 -4.53
C ILE A 17 6.32 8.81 -6.05
N LEU A 18 6.41 7.57 -6.55
CA LEU A 18 6.31 7.30 -7.98
C LEU A 18 4.92 7.69 -8.52
N GLY A 19 3.86 7.35 -7.80
CA GLY A 19 2.50 7.74 -8.16
C GLY A 19 2.32 9.25 -8.21
N TYR A 20 2.87 9.97 -7.22
CA TYR A 20 2.87 11.43 -7.22
C TYR A 20 3.64 12.00 -8.43
N VAL A 21 4.86 11.53 -8.70
CA VAL A 21 5.67 12.00 -9.83
C VAL A 21 4.98 11.74 -11.17
N MET A 22 4.27 10.62 -11.32
CA MET A 22 3.53 10.31 -12.54
C MET A 22 2.27 11.17 -12.72
N LEU A 23 1.59 11.53 -11.63
CA LEU A 23 0.34 12.29 -11.65
C LEU A 23 0.56 13.82 -11.62
N ALA A 24 1.63 14.29 -11.00
CA ALA A 24 1.94 15.71 -10.85
C ALA A 24 1.95 16.52 -12.15
N PRO A 25 2.46 16.01 -13.29
CA PRO A 25 2.43 16.75 -14.55
C PRO A 25 1.09 16.66 -15.31
N ILE A 26 0.06 15.99 -14.77
CA ILE A 26 -1.24 15.89 -15.41
C ILE A 26 -2.12 17.07 -14.96
N ASP A 27 -2.45 17.93 -15.91
CA ASP A 27 -3.35 19.08 -15.76
C ASP A 27 -4.39 19.13 -16.89
N GLY A 28 -5.18 20.21 -16.91
CA GLY A 28 -6.24 20.41 -17.92
C GLY A 28 -5.73 20.64 -19.34
N GLU A 29 -4.44 20.92 -19.53
CA GLU A 29 -3.81 21.13 -20.84
C GLU A 29 -3.04 19.90 -21.33
N THR A 30 -2.98 18.86 -20.50
CA THR A 30 -2.28 17.62 -20.79
C THR A 30 -2.97 16.84 -21.91
N SER A 31 -2.21 16.43 -22.93
CA SER A 31 -2.75 15.61 -24.03
C SER A 31 -3.29 14.26 -23.53
N GLU A 32 -4.33 13.74 -24.18
CA GLU A 32 -4.90 12.42 -23.86
C GLU A 32 -3.85 11.31 -23.91
N ALA A 33 -2.90 11.39 -24.85
CA ALA A 33 -1.81 10.44 -24.97
C ALA A 33 -0.87 10.47 -23.75
N SER A 34 -0.52 11.66 -23.25
CA SER A 34 0.31 11.82 -22.05
C SER A 34 -0.42 11.33 -20.79
N ALA A 35 -1.70 11.67 -20.64
CA ALA A 35 -2.52 11.19 -19.54
C ALA A 35 -2.67 9.66 -19.57
N GLY A 36 -2.88 9.08 -20.76
CA GLY A 36 -2.91 7.63 -20.98
C GLY A 36 -1.59 6.95 -20.60
N GLY A 37 -0.45 7.55 -20.98
CA GLY A 37 0.88 7.06 -20.60
C GLY A 37 1.11 7.03 -19.09
N ALA A 38 0.69 8.07 -18.37
CA ALA A 38 0.74 8.09 -16.90
C ALA A 38 -0.19 7.04 -16.29
N GLY A 39 -1.38 6.82 -16.86
CA GLY A 39 -2.30 5.76 -16.46
C GLY A 39 -1.68 4.36 -16.59
N ILE A 40 -0.97 4.08 -17.69
CA ILE A 40 -0.22 2.83 -17.88
C ILE A 40 0.86 2.68 -16.81
N GLY A 41 1.63 3.74 -16.53
CA GLY A 41 2.62 3.75 -15.47
C GLY A 41 2.03 3.41 -14.09
N ILE A 42 0.86 3.96 -13.77
CA ILE A 42 0.16 3.64 -12.53
C ILE A 42 -0.23 2.16 -12.47
N ILE A 43 -0.83 1.62 -13.53
CA ILE A 43 -1.33 0.24 -13.57
C ILE A 43 -0.19 -0.78 -13.50
N PHE A 44 0.92 -0.54 -14.20
CA PHE A 44 1.99 -1.53 -14.35
C PHE A 44 3.19 -1.32 -13.43
N MET A 45 3.33 -0.16 -12.79
CA MET A 45 4.43 0.11 -11.85
C MET A 45 3.90 0.40 -10.45
N VAL A 46 3.08 1.44 -10.29
CA VAL A 46 2.65 1.91 -8.96
C VAL A 46 1.78 0.88 -8.26
N LEU A 47 0.77 0.35 -8.97
CA LEU A 47 -0.20 -0.57 -8.40
C LEU A 47 0.44 -1.92 -8.00
N PRO A 48 1.33 -2.55 -8.80
CA PRO A 48 2.08 -3.72 -8.37
C PRO A 48 2.99 -3.45 -7.17
N MET A 49 3.67 -2.30 -7.12
CA MET A 49 4.52 -1.93 -5.98
C MET A 49 3.71 -1.80 -4.68
N LEU A 50 2.58 -1.08 -4.73
CA LEU A 50 1.67 -0.94 -3.58
C LEU A 50 0.99 -2.26 -3.23
N GLY A 51 0.65 -3.09 -4.21
CA GLY A 51 0.11 -4.43 -4.00
C GLY A 51 1.09 -5.35 -3.28
N TRP A 52 2.35 -5.35 -3.69
CA TRP A 52 3.40 -6.13 -3.02
C TRP A 52 3.68 -5.62 -1.61
N SER A 53 3.68 -4.29 -1.42
CA SER A 53 3.72 -3.69 -0.09
C SER A 53 2.57 -4.18 0.79
N ALA A 54 1.33 -4.17 0.29
CA ALA A 54 0.17 -4.64 1.03
C ALA A 54 0.27 -6.12 1.42
N LEU A 55 0.70 -6.98 0.49
CA LEU A 55 0.92 -8.41 0.75
C LEU A 55 1.98 -8.66 1.82
N MET A 56 2.97 -7.77 1.98
CA MET A 56 3.96 -7.85 3.05
C MET A 56 3.43 -7.26 4.36
N LEU A 57 2.86 -6.06 4.32
CA LEU A 57 2.52 -5.28 5.51
C LEU A 57 1.29 -5.82 6.23
N VAL A 58 0.22 -6.18 5.51
CA VAL A 58 -1.04 -6.61 6.13
C VAL A 58 -0.83 -7.86 7.00
N PRO A 59 -0.38 -9.02 6.48
CA PRO A 59 -0.23 -10.22 7.30
C PRO A 59 0.86 -10.07 8.37
N SER A 60 1.97 -9.39 8.07
CA SER A 60 3.03 -9.21 9.06
C SER A 60 2.63 -8.27 10.20
N SER A 61 1.84 -7.23 9.92
CA SER A 61 1.35 -6.31 10.96
C SER A 61 0.32 -6.99 11.85
N PHE A 62 -0.56 -7.83 11.29
CA PHE A 62 -1.49 -8.63 12.09
C PHE A 62 -0.77 -9.68 12.94
N ALA A 63 0.21 -10.39 12.38
CA ALA A 63 0.97 -11.40 13.12
C ALA A 63 1.73 -10.80 14.33
N LEU A 64 2.16 -9.54 14.24
CA LEU A 64 2.89 -8.83 15.29
C LEU A 64 2.01 -8.38 16.48
N PHE A 65 0.69 -8.48 16.42
CA PHE A 65 -0.14 -8.36 17.63
C PHE A 65 0.15 -9.45 18.64
N ASN A 66 0.56 -10.64 18.19
CA ASN A 66 0.93 -11.73 19.08
C ASN A 66 2.31 -11.48 19.72
N ASN A 67 2.32 -11.37 21.05
CA ASN A 67 3.54 -11.21 21.85
C ASN A 67 4.60 -12.29 21.59
N ALA A 68 4.20 -13.55 21.46
CA ALA A 68 5.14 -14.64 21.20
C ALA A 68 5.82 -14.48 19.83
N VAL A 69 5.08 -14.04 18.81
CA VAL A 69 5.62 -13.76 17.47
C VAL A 69 6.62 -12.60 17.52
N ARG A 70 6.33 -11.54 18.29
CA ARG A 70 7.25 -10.41 18.48
C ARG A 70 8.56 -10.86 19.12
N GLN A 71 8.51 -11.61 20.21
CA GLN A 71 9.71 -12.10 20.90
C GLN A 71 10.55 -13.02 20.01
N ARG A 72 9.91 -13.99 19.33
CA ARG A 72 10.58 -14.92 18.42
C ARG A 72 11.28 -14.22 17.24
N ASN A 73 10.72 -13.12 16.75
CA ASN A 73 11.29 -12.34 15.64
C ASN A 73 12.21 -11.21 16.10
N TYR A 74 12.57 -11.19 17.38
CA TYR A 74 13.31 -10.09 18.01
C TYR A 74 12.66 -8.72 17.77
N PHE A 75 11.36 -8.64 17.51
CA PHE A 75 10.67 -7.39 17.18
C PHE A 75 10.42 -6.56 18.46
N LYS A 76 11.51 -5.97 18.99
CA LYS A 76 11.59 -5.25 20.26
C LYS A 76 12.36 -3.95 20.09
N GLY A 77 12.07 -2.97 20.95
CA GLY A 77 12.66 -1.62 20.92
C GLY A 77 11.77 -0.58 20.24
N HIS A 78 12.00 0.69 20.56
CA HIS A 78 11.14 1.81 20.13
C HIS A 78 11.04 1.94 18.61
N PHE A 79 12.16 1.81 17.89
CA PHE A 79 12.18 1.89 16.43
C PHE A 79 11.22 0.89 15.78
N TRP A 80 11.36 -0.40 16.11
CA TRP A 80 10.55 -1.46 15.52
C TRP A 80 9.07 -1.32 15.89
N LEU A 81 8.77 -0.99 17.15
CA LEU A 81 7.39 -0.78 17.60
C LEU A 81 6.72 0.42 16.92
N ASN A 82 7.46 1.52 16.72
CA ASN A 82 6.95 2.68 15.99
C ASN A 82 6.73 2.37 14.50
N LEU A 83 7.69 1.68 13.87
CA LEU A 83 7.53 1.22 12.48
C LEU A 83 6.31 0.32 12.33
N TRP A 84 6.11 -0.63 13.25
CA TRP A 84 4.93 -1.49 13.23
C TRP A 84 3.62 -0.70 13.37
N ARG A 85 3.55 0.26 14.31
CA ARG A 85 2.36 1.12 14.46
C ARG A 85 2.04 1.88 13.18
N LEU A 86 3.05 2.44 12.53
CA LEU A 86 2.89 3.16 11.27
C LEU A 86 2.43 2.21 10.15
N ASN A 87 3.06 1.04 10.03
CA ASN A 87 2.67 0.01 9.07
C ASN A 87 1.27 -0.55 9.32
N LEU A 88 0.79 -0.53 10.56
CA LEU A 88 -0.57 -0.91 10.93
C LEU A 88 -1.59 0.09 10.36
N VAL A 89 -1.28 1.39 10.44
CA VAL A 89 -2.09 2.44 9.81
C VAL A 89 -2.11 2.28 8.28
N ILE A 90 -0.94 2.07 7.65
CA ILE A 90 -0.85 1.82 6.21
C ILE A 90 -1.65 0.56 5.82
N SER A 91 -1.55 -0.50 6.60
CA SER A 91 -2.31 -1.74 6.38
C SER A 91 -3.82 -1.50 6.46
N ALA A 92 -4.28 -0.69 7.41
CA ALA A 92 -5.70 -0.32 7.52
C ALA A 92 -6.18 0.45 6.28
N VAL A 93 -5.36 1.36 5.75
CA VAL A 93 -5.65 2.06 4.48
C VAL A 93 -5.76 1.09 3.32
N TYR A 94 -4.83 0.13 3.18
CA TYR A 94 -4.93 -0.88 2.12
C TYR A 94 -6.23 -1.70 2.22
N ILE A 95 -6.59 -2.14 3.43
CA ILE A 95 -7.84 -2.88 3.65
C ILE A 95 -9.05 -2.02 3.28
N ALA A 96 -9.08 -0.76 3.71
CA ALA A 96 -10.16 0.17 3.40
C ALA A 96 -10.32 0.38 1.88
N VAL A 97 -9.22 0.55 1.14
CA VAL A 97 -9.24 0.69 -0.32
C VAL A 97 -9.80 -0.57 -0.98
N VAL A 98 -9.34 -1.75 -0.58
CA VAL A 98 -9.85 -3.02 -1.14
C VAL A 98 -11.34 -3.20 -0.86
N LEU A 99 -11.78 -2.92 0.38
CA LEU A 99 -13.20 -2.99 0.74
C LEU A 99 -14.04 -1.98 -0.04
N TYR A 100 -13.53 -0.77 -0.25
CA TYR A 100 -14.20 0.26 -1.03
C TYR A 100 -14.35 -0.13 -2.50
N VAL A 101 -13.29 -0.66 -3.13
CA VAL A 101 -13.34 -1.15 -4.51
C VAL A 101 -14.29 -2.34 -4.64
N ALA A 102 -14.25 -3.29 -3.69
CA ALA A 102 -15.19 -4.39 -3.66
C ALA A 102 -16.64 -3.89 -3.52
N TYR A 103 -16.89 -2.93 -2.63
CA TYR A 103 -18.20 -2.29 -2.47
C TYR A 103 -18.70 -1.66 -3.78
N LEU A 104 -17.85 -0.87 -4.47
CA LEU A 104 -18.21 -0.30 -5.77
C LEU A 104 -18.52 -1.38 -6.81
N TRP A 105 -17.73 -2.45 -6.84
CA TRP A 105 -17.95 -3.57 -7.74
C TRP A 105 -19.30 -4.25 -7.49
N PHE A 106 -19.64 -4.53 -6.22
CA PHE A 106 -20.96 -5.06 -5.85
C PHE A 106 -22.07 -4.09 -6.24
N LYS A 107 -21.92 -2.81 -5.92
CA LYS A 107 -22.90 -1.77 -6.25
C LYS A 107 -23.22 -1.73 -7.74
N ILE A 108 -22.19 -1.69 -8.58
CA ILE A 108 -22.31 -1.64 -10.04
C ILE A 108 -22.88 -2.95 -10.59
N SER A 109 -22.42 -4.10 -10.08
CA SER A 109 -22.81 -5.41 -10.59
C SER A 109 -24.25 -5.80 -10.23
N PHE A 110 -24.74 -5.34 -9.07
CA PHE A 110 -26.07 -5.67 -8.56
C PHE A 110 -27.09 -4.52 -8.71
N GLY A 111 -26.71 -3.40 -9.31
CA GLY A 111 -27.63 -2.35 -9.74
C GLY A 111 -28.35 -1.57 -8.63
N THR A 112 -27.76 -1.49 -7.44
CA THR A 112 -28.27 -0.68 -6.30
C THR A 112 -27.60 0.68 -6.20
#